data_AF-A0A7X7L1C5-F1
#
_entry.id   AF-A0A7X7L1C5-F1
#
_cell.length_a   1.000
_cell.length_b   1.000
_cell.length_c   1.000
_cell.angle_alpha   90.00
_cell.angle_beta   90.00
_cell.angle_gamma   90.00
#
_symmetry.space_group_name_H-M   'P 1'
#
loop_
_entity.id
_entity.type
_entity.pdbx_description
1 polymer ?
#
loop_
_entity_poly.entity_id
_entity_poly.type
_entity_poly.pdbx_seq_one_letter_code
_entity_poly.pdbx_strand_id
1 'polypeptide(L)'
;MDRNEIIEKLRTIVLRNSQSDLGQRAVSEQDRIDSLGIDSLAMLDLIYDLQQEFGIEMDPQDLIPVVTIGDLVTMIKSRVSA
;
A
#
# COMPACT_ATOMS: atom_id res chain seq x y z
N MET A 1 4.40 -0.57 15.41
CA MET A 1 5.22 -0.90 14.22
C MET A 1 5.98 0.34 13.82
N ASP A 2 7.24 0.17 13.43
CA ASP A 2 8.06 1.27 12.93
C ASP A 2 7.74 1.59 11.46
N ARG A 3 7.98 2.84 11.03
CA ARG A 3 7.71 3.26 9.63
C ARG A 3 8.43 2.39 8.61
N ASN A 4 9.67 1.98 8.92
CA ASN A 4 10.43 1.09 8.06
C ASN A 4 9.80 -0.29 7.92
N GLU A 5 9.25 -0.86 9.00
CA GLU A 5 8.55 -2.15 8.92
C GLU A 5 7.29 -2.05 8.05
N ILE A 6 6.56 -0.93 8.15
CA ILE A 6 5.39 -0.67 7.31
C ILE A 6 5.80 -0.61 5.84
N ILE A 7 6.87 0.10 5.50
CA ILE A 7 7.36 0.22 4.13
C ILE A 7 7.79 -1.15 3.58
N GLU A 8 8.51 -1.95 4.35
CA GLU A 8 8.97 -3.27 3.91
C GLU A 8 7.81 -4.24 3.64
N LYS A 9 6.83 -4.30 4.55
CA LYS A 9 5.61 -5.10 4.36
C LYS A 9 4.77 -4.58 3.20
N LEU A 10 4.55 -3.27 3.15
CA LEU A 10 3.79 -2.63 2.08
C LEU A 10 4.41 -2.91 0.71
N ARG A 11 5.74 -2.80 0.60
CA ARG A 11 6.47 -3.12 -0.62
C ARG A 11 6.17 -4.55 -1.08
N THR A 12 6.15 -5.51 -0.16
CA THR A 12 5.84 -6.90 -0.47
C THR A 12 4.42 -7.06 -1.01
N ILE A 13 3.43 -6.39 -0.41
CA ILE A 13 2.03 -6.45 -0.82
C ILE A 13 1.82 -5.75 -2.18
N VAL A 14 2.40 -4.56 -2.35
CA VAL A 14 2.34 -3.79 -3.59
C VAL A 14 2.99 -4.56 -4.74
N LEU A 15 4.13 -5.21 -4.52
CA LEU A 15 4.78 -6.07 -5.51
C LEU A 15 3.92 -7.28 -5.91
N ARG A 16 3.14 -7.84 -4.97
CA ARG A 16 2.24 -8.96 -5.25
C ARG A 16 1.02 -8.55 -6.07
N ASN A 17 0.47 -7.37 -5.78
CA ASN A 17 -0.74 -6.84 -6.42
C ASN A 17 -0.45 -6.01 -7.68
N SER A 18 0.80 -5.62 -7.90
CA SER A 18 1.25 -4.92 -9.10
C SER A 18 1.35 -5.90 -10.27
N GLN A 19 0.78 -5.52 -11.42
CA GLN A 19 1.00 -6.23 -12.68
C GLN A 19 2.34 -5.89 -13.33
N SER A 20 3.03 -4.87 -12.84
CA SER A 20 4.34 -4.49 -13.35
C SER A 20 5.41 -5.35 -12.68
N ASP A 21 6.32 -5.90 -13.48
CA ASP A 21 7.51 -6.59 -12.99
C ASP A 21 8.47 -5.54 -12.40
N LEU A 22 8.09 -5.01 -11.24
CA LEU A 22 8.85 -3.99 -10.52
C LEU A 22 10.16 -4.59 -9.97
N GLY A 23 10.31 -5.91 -9.93
CA GLY A 23 11.55 -6.59 -9.55
C GLY A 23 12.16 -6.04 -8.26
N GLN A 24 13.45 -5.68 -8.30
CA GLN A 24 14.17 -5.02 -7.20
C GLN A 24 13.96 -3.50 -7.13
N ARG A 25 13.11 -2.90 -7.98
CA ARG A 25 12.89 -1.45 -8.00
C ARG A 25 12.44 -1.01 -6.61
N ALA A 26 13.14 -0.01 -6.08
CA ALA A 26 12.81 0.59 -4.81
C ALA A 26 11.50 1.36 -4.99
N VAL A 27 10.40 0.78 -4.50
CA VAL A 27 9.13 1.50 -4.38
C VAL A 27 9.39 2.68 -3.47
N SER A 28 9.35 3.88 -4.04
CA SER A 28 9.55 5.13 -3.31
C SER A 28 8.20 5.65 -2.83
N GLU A 29 8.22 6.40 -1.74
CA GLU A 29 7.01 7.06 -1.23
C GLU A 29 6.38 8.05 -2.23
N GLN A 30 7.17 8.48 -3.21
CA GLN A 30 6.78 9.39 -4.29
C GLN A 30 6.10 8.67 -5.46
N ASP A 31 6.24 7.35 -5.55
CA ASP A 31 5.64 6.57 -6.63
C ASP A 31 4.12 6.53 -6.47
N ARG A 32 3.42 6.68 -7.59
CA ARG A 32 1.96 6.65 -7.63
C ARG A 32 1.48 5.20 -7.72
N ILE A 33 0.43 4.88 -6.99
CA ILE A 33 -0.16 3.53 -6.98
C ILE A 33 -0.58 3.11 -8.40
N ASP A 34 -1.23 4.01 -9.14
CA ASP A 34 -1.60 3.76 -10.55
C ASP A 34 -0.38 3.49 -11.45
N SER A 35 0.74 4.18 -11.19
CA SER A 35 1.97 4.02 -11.99
C SER A 35 2.67 2.67 -11.75
N LEU A 36 2.32 2.01 -10.65
CA LEU A 36 2.79 0.67 -10.32
C LEU A 36 1.90 -0.40 -10.96
N GLY A 37 0.89 -0.03 -11.76
CA GLY A 37 0.00 -1.01 -12.39
C GLY A 37 -0.93 -1.69 -11.38
N ILE A 38 -1.33 -0.96 -10.35
CA ILE A 38 -2.43 -1.34 -9.45
C ILE A 38 -3.71 -0.74 -10.05
N ASP A 39 -4.51 -1.61 -10.67
CA ASP A 39 -5.83 -1.26 -11.19
C ASP A 39 -6.89 -1.31 -10.07
N SER A 40 -8.13 -0.88 -10.37
CA SER A 40 -9.24 -0.85 -9.41
C SER A 40 -9.53 -2.19 -8.72
N LEU A 41 -9.30 -3.32 -9.39
CA LEU A 41 -9.42 -4.66 -8.80
C LEU A 41 -8.26 -4.96 -7.85
N ALA A 42 -7.03 -4.72 -8.29
CA ALA A 42 -5.83 -4.88 -7.46
C ALA A 42 -5.85 -3.95 -6.24
N MET A 43 -6.57 -2.84 -6.31
CA MET A 43 -6.80 -1.93 -5.19
C MET A 43 -7.65 -2.56 -4.09
N LEU A 44 -8.67 -3.36 -4.45
CA LEU A 44 -9.46 -4.13 -3.48
C LEU A 44 -8.63 -5.23 -2.81
N ASP A 45 -7.83 -5.95 -3.60
CA ASP A 45 -6.92 -6.99 -3.08
C ASP A 45 -5.85 -6.38 -2.17
N LEU A 46 -5.28 -5.23 -2.56
CA LEU A 46 -4.34 -4.45 -1.75
C LEU A 46 -4.97 -4.06 -0.41
N ILE A 47 -6.20 -3.52 -0.40
CA ILE A 47 -6.90 -3.18 0.84
C ILE A 47 -7.02 -4.42 1.73
N TYR A 48 -7.49 -5.53 1.18
CA TYR A 48 -7.69 -6.76 1.94
C TYR A 48 -6.38 -7.28 2.54
N ASP A 49 -5.31 -7.34 1.74
CA ASP A 49 -3.97 -7.75 2.20
C ASP A 49 -3.46 -6.81 3.31
N LEU A 50 -3.63 -5.49 3.15
CA LEU A 50 -3.20 -4.52 4.16
C LEU A 50 -3.99 -4.66 5.47
N GLN A 51 -5.30 -4.87 5.40
CA GLN A 51 -6.13 -5.10 6.58
C GLN A 51 -5.70 -6.35 7.33
N GLN A 52 -5.41 -7.45 6.61
CA GLN A 52 -4.95 -8.70 7.22
C GLN A 52 -3.52 -8.59 7.77
N GLU A 53 -2.61 -7.96 7.03
CA GLU A 53 -1.18 -7.88 7.39
C GLU A 53 -0.91 -6.90 8.53
N PHE A 54 -1.64 -5.78 8.57
CA PHE A 54 -1.48 -4.73 9.57
C PHE A 54 -2.56 -4.76 10.66
N GLY A 55 -3.61 -5.57 10.51
CA GLY A 55 -4.71 -5.65 11.46
C GLY A 55 -5.54 -4.36 11.55
N ILE A 56 -5.63 -3.61 10.45
CA ILE A 56 -6.36 -2.34 10.38
C ILE A 56 -7.69 -2.53 9.64
N GLU A 57 -8.67 -1.68 9.93
CA GLU A 57 -9.88 -1.55 9.11
C GLU A 57 -9.68 -0.40 8.11
N MET A 58 -10.00 -0.63 6.83
CA MET A 58 -9.93 0.37 5.78
C MET A 58 -11.02 0.11 4.74
N ASP A 59 -11.56 1.17 4.19
CA ASP A 59 -12.54 1.07 3.11
C ASP A 59 -11.94 1.48 1.76
N PRO A 60 -12.54 1.06 0.63
CA PRO A 60 -12.17 1.57 -0.69
C PRO A 60 -12.20 3.10 -0.76
N GLN A 61 -13.07 3.72 0.03
CA GLN A 61 -13.18 5.17 0.14
C GLN A 61 -11.94 5.82 0.79
N ASP A 62 -11.28 5.13 1.71
CA ASP A 62 -10.03 5.60 2.34
C ASP A 62 -8.88 5.65 1.33
N LEU A 63 -8.92 4.82 0.28
CA LEU A 63 -7.91 4.84 -0.79
C LEU A 63 -8.21 5.83 -1.92
N ILE A 64 -9.43 6.38 -2.02
CA ILE A 64 -9.74 7.42 -3.01
C ILE A 64 -8.80 8.64 -2.90
N PRO A 65 -8.52 9.18 -1.70
CA PRO A 65 -7.55 10.27 -1.57
C PRO A 65 -6.08 9.79 -1.64
N VAL A 66 -5.83 8.48 -1.59
CA VAL A 66 -4.46 7.93 -1.58
C VAL A 66 -3.98 7.78 -3.01
N VAL A 67 -3.01 8.62 -3.36
CA VAL A 67 -2.47 8.67 -4.72
C VAL A 67 -1.06 8.08 -4.78
N THR A 68 -0.30 8.22 -3.69
CA THR A 68 1.10 7.78 -3.60
C THR A 68 1.30 6.72 -2.54
N ILE A 69 2.43 6.01 -2.64
CA ILE A 69 2.85 5.05 -1.61
C ILE A 69 3.07 5.75 -0.26
N GLY A 70 3.59 6.98 -0.26
CA GLY A 70 3.80 7.76 0.96
C GLY A 70 2.49 8.09 1.69
N ASP A 71 1.43 8.40 0.94
CA ASP A 71 0.09 8.61 1.50
C ASP A 71 -0.42 7.33 2.17
N LEU A 72 -0.25 6.19 1.50
CA LEU A 72 -0.66 4.88 1.99
C LEU A 72 0.10 4.50 3.28
N VAL A 73 1.42 4.68 3.31
CA VAL A 73 2.26 4.46 4.50
C VAL A 73 1.81 5.36 5.66
N THR A 74 1.53 6.63 5.38
CA THR A 74 1.09 7.60 6.39
C THR A 74 -0.25 7.20 6.99
N MET A 75 -1.19 6.77 6.14
CA MET A 75 -2.50 6.29 6.56
C MET A 75 -2.40 5.02 7.40
N ILE A 76 -1.66 4.00 6.95
CA ILE A 76 -1.43 2.75 7.69
C ILE A 76 -0.79 3.06 9.05
N LYS A 77 0.25 3.91 9.07
CA LYS A 77 0.93 4.29 10.31
C LYS A 77 -0.04 4.97 11.28
N SER A 78 -0.93 5.83 10.79
CA SER A 78 -1.94 6.49 11.62
C SER A 78 -2.96 5.51 12.20
N ARG A 79 -3.27 4.42 11.50
CA ARG A 79 -4.23 3.39 11.94
C ARG A 79 -3.61 2.37 12.90
N VAL A 80 -2.36 1.94 12.63
CA VAL A 80 -1.61 0.98 13.47
C VAL A 80 -1.10 1.60 14.77
N SER A 81 -0.89 2.93 14.80
CA SER A 81 -0.44 3.64 16.00
C SER A 81 -1.59 4.17 16.88
N ALA A 82 -2.84 3.86 16.52
CA ALA A 82 -4.05 4.19 17.27
C ALA A 82 -4.47 2.97 18.11
#